data_AF-A0A8X7P477-F1
#
_entry.id   AF-A0A8X7P477-F1
#
_cell.length_a   1.000
_cell.length_b   1.000
_cell.length_c   1.000
_cell.angle_alpha   90.00
_cell.angle_beta   90.00
_cell.angle_gamma   90.00
#
_symmetry.space_group_name_H-M   'P 1'
#
loop_
_entity.id
_entity.type
_entity.pdbx_description
1 polymer ?
#
loop_
_entity_poly.entity_id
_entity_poly.type
_entity_poly.pdbx_seq_one_letter_code
_entity_poly.pdbx_strand_id
1 'polypeptide(L)'
;MGRLGLSSPPTAWELIIQWIQGLPPLLVLKTAVIQAWQGAIYLIWQERNRRFHDGLTVPPTRILNSLIALLRIKALALTASGRALGDKLLPLWSGE
;
A
#
# COMPACT_ATOMS: atom_id res chain seq x y z
N MET A 1 14.85 4.91 -9.07
CA MET A 1 13.79 3.97 -9.49
C MET A 1 13.28 3.25 -8.24
N GLY A 2 11.97 3.30 -7.97
CA GLY A 2 11.39 2.56 -6.84
C GLY A 2 11.38 1.06 -7.11
N ARG A 3 11.18 0.23 -6.06
CA ARG A 3 11.15 -1.25 -6.12
C ARG A 3 10.25 -1.85 -7.20
N LEU A 4 9.29 -1.07 -7.71
CA LEU A 4 8.33 -1.48 -8.73
C LEU A 4 8.70 -1.05 -10.17
N GLY A 5 9.90 -0.48 -10.38
CA GLY A 5 10.30 0.05 -11.69
C GLY A 5 9.50 1.27 -12.16
N LEU A 6 8.72 1.87 -11.25
CA LEU A 6 7.86 3.02 -11.54
C LEU A 6 8.60 4.35 -11.40
N SER A 7 8.09 5.37 -12.10
CA SER A 7 8.43 6.76 -11.81
C SER A 7 8.03 7.09 -10.36
N SER A 8 8.73 8.02 -9.72
CA SER A 8 8.34 8.49 -8.40
C SER A 8 6.90 9.03 -8.46
N PRO A 9 6.04 8.70 -7.47
CA PRO A 9 4.71 9.27 -7.43
C PRO A 9 4.80 10.78 -7.15
N PRO A 10 3.86 11.59 -7.66
CA PRO A 10 3.74 13.00 -7.29
C PRO A 10 3.36 13.14 -5.81
N THR A 11 3.55 14.34 -5.25
CA THR A 11 3.24 14.63 -3.84
C THR A 11 1.83 15.15 -3.60
N ALA A 12 1.21 15.78 -4.61
CA ALA A 12 -0.16 16.28 -4.51
C ALA A 12 -1.18 15.15 -4.67
N TRP A 13 -2.21 15.14 -3.84
CA TRP A 13 -3.21 14.09 -3.77
C TRP A 13 -3.91 13.83 -5.12
N GLU A 14 -4.34 14.89 -5.78
CA GLU A 14 -5.06 14.84 -7.05
C GLU A 14 -4.18 14.25 -8.15
N LEU A 15 -2.90 14.61 -8.14
CA LEU A 15 -1.90 14.09 -9.08
C LEU A 15 -1.59 12.62 -8.82
N ILE A 16 -1.65 12.15 -7.57
CA ILE A 16 -1.47 10.73 -7.25
C ILE A 16 -2.60 9.91 -7.88
N ILE A 17 -3.85 10.37 -7.82
CA ILE A 17 -4.98 9.66 -8.44
C ILE A 17 -4.78 9.56 -9.96
N GLN A 18 -4.43 10.67 -10.61
CA GLN A 18 -4.14 10.68 -12.05
C GLN A 18 -2.96 9.76 -12.40
N TRP A 19 -1.91 9.76 -11.59
CA TRP A 19 -0.76 8.89 -11.76
C TRP A 19 -1.14 7.41 -11.64
N ILE A 20 -1.96 7.03 -10.66
CA ILE A 20 -2.47 5.65 -10.50
C ILE A 20 -3.34 5.25 -11.72
N GLN A 21 -4.17 6.15 -12.22
CA GLN A 21 -5.02 5.92 -13.40
C GLN A 21 -4.19 5.71 -14.67
N GLY A 22 -3.08 6.44 -14.81
CA GLY A 22 -2.14 6.35 -15.93
C GLY A 22 -1.17 5.17 -15.88
N LEU A 23 -1.19 4.34 -14.83
CA LEU A 23 -0.33 3.17 -14.75
C LEU A 23 -0.62 2.17 -15.89
N PRO A 24 0.42 1.48 -16.42
CA PRO A 24 0.22 0.41 -17.40
C PRO A 24 -0.79 -0.63 -16.92
N PRO A 25 -1.52 -1.31 -17.84
CA PRO A 25 -2.55 -2.30 -17.50
C PRO A 25 -1.98 -3.63 -16.96
N LEU A 26 -0.80 -3.59 -16.33
CA LEU A 26 -0.21 -4.73 -15.64
C LEU A 26 -0.97 -4.96 -14.33
N LEU A 27 -1.88 -5.94 -14.35
CA LEU A 27 -2.81 -6.24 -13.25
C LEU A 27 -2.11 -6.30 -11.88
N VAL A 28 -0.99 -7.00 -11.77
CA VAL A 28 -0.25 -7.16 -10.51
C VAL A 28 0.27 -5.81 -10.00
N LEU A 29 0.92 -5.03 -10.86
CA LEU A 29 1.52 -3.75 -10.52
C LEU A 29 0.45 -2.72 -10.14
N LYS A 30 -0.61 -2.62 -10.94
CA LYS A 30 -1.72 -1.72 -10.69
C LYS A 30 -2.45 -2.08 -9.39
N THR A 31 -2.66 -3.37 -9.15
CA THR A 31 -3.23 -3.85 -7.89
C THR A 31 -2.33 -3.51 -6.71
N ALA A 32 -1.01 -3.71 -6.85
CA ALA A 32 -0.05 -3.42 -5.80
C ALA A 32 -0.09 -1.94 -5.39
N VAL A 33 -0.03 -1.04 -6.37
CA VAL A 33 -0.09 0.41 -6.12
C VAL A 33 -1.43 0.82 -5.50
N ILE A 34 -2.56 0.33 -6.01
CA ILE A 34 -3.88 0.65 -5.46
C ILE A 34 -4.01 0.16 -4.02
N GLN A 35 -3.55 -1.05 -3.72
CA GLN A 35 -3.58 -1.59 -2.36
C GLN A 35 -2.73 -0.76 -1.40
N ALA A 36 -1.52 -0.37 -1.82
CA ALA A 36 -0.64 0.48 -1.02
C ALA A 36 -1.27 1.85 -0.76
N TRP A 37 -1.87 2.47 -1.79
CA TRP A 37 -2.55 3.74 -1.68
C TRP A 37 -3.72 3.70 -0.70
N GLN A 38 -4.64 2.74 -0.90
CA GLN A 38 -5.80 2.55 -0.02
C GLN A 38 -5.39 2.21 1.41
N GLY A 39 -4.38 1.35 1.59
CA GLY A 39 -3.84 0.98 2.89
C GLY A 39 -3.22 2.18 3.63
N ALA A 40 -2.49 3.04 2.91
CA ALA A 40 -1.91 4.25 3.48
C ALA A 40 -2.99 5.21 3.98
N ILE A 41 -4.03 5.45 3.19
CA ILE A 41 -5.17 6.30 3.58
C ILE A 41 -5.85 5.76 4.83
N TYR A 42 -6.11 4.46 4.87
CA TYR A 42 -6.74 3.82 6.02
C TYR A 42 -5.91 3.98 7.29
N LEU A 43 -4.59 3.75 7.23
CA LEU A 43 -3.73 3.85 8.40
C LEU A 43 -3.52 5.29 8.87
N ILE A 44 -3.48 6.27 7.95
CA ILE A 44 -3.46 7.70 8.29
C ILE A 44 -4.76 8.10 9.00
N TRP A 45 -5.91 7.66 8.48
CA TRP A 45 -7.20 7.89 9.12
C TRP A 45 -7.25 7.24 10.52
N GLN A 46 -6.76 6.01 10.65
CA GLN A 46 -6.70 5.30 11.93
C GLN A 46 -5.79 6.03 12.93
N GLU A 47 -4.64 6.55 12.48
CA GLU A 47 -3.75 7.34 13.33
C GLU A 47 -4.40 8.62 13.82
N ARG A 48 -5.07 9.37 12.92
CA ARG A 48 -5.81 10.59 13.27
C ARG A 48 -6.85 10.31 14.34
N ASN A 49 -7.64 9.25 14.18
CA ASN A 49 -8.67 8.88 15.15
C ASN A 49 -8.09 8.48 16.50
N ARG A 50 -7.00 7.71 16.49
CA ARG A 50 -6.30 7.32 17.72
C ARG A 50 -5.73 8.54 18.45
N ARG A 51 -5.18 9.51 17.72
CA ARG A 51 -4.72 10.77 18.31
C ARG A 51 -5.88 11.55 18.92
N PHE A 52 -7.03 11.57 18.26
CA PHE A 52 -8.23 12.25 18.74
C PHE A 52 -8.84 11.61 19.99
N HIS A 53 -8.95 10.27 20.02
CA HIS A 53 -9.59 9.55 21.13
C HIS A 53 -8.65 9.25 22.30
N ASP A 54 -7.40 8.88 22.01
CA ASP A 54 -6.46 8.37 23.02
C ASP A 54 -5.35 9.38 23.34
N GLY A 55 -5.25 10.49 22.59
CA GLY A 55 -4.16 11.46 22.72
C GLY A 55 -2.80 10.93 22.25
N LEU A 56 -2.74 9.73 21.66
CA LEU A 56 -1.49 9.07 21.29
C LEU A 56 -1.11 9.35 19.84
N THR A 57 0.09 9.91 19.64
CA THR A 57 0.69 10.10 18.30
C THR A 57 1.62 8.92 17.97
N VAL A 58 1.61 8.47 16.72
CA VAL A 58 2.53 7.41 16.25
C VAL A 58 3.47 7.97 15.18
N PRO A 59 4.76 7.61 15.22
CA PRO A 59 5.70 8.07 14.21
C PRO A 59 5.33 7.52 12.82
N PRO A 60 5.56 8.30 11.75
CA PRO A 60 5.29 7.87 10.37
C PRO A 60 5.94 6.54 9.99
N THR A 61 7.12 6.23 10.54
CA THR A 61 7.83 4.95 10.31
C THR A 61 7.01 3.75 10.77
N ARG A 62 6.27 3.87 11.87
CA ARG A 62 5.41 2.79 12.36
C ARG A 62 4.14 2.66 11.51
N ILE A 63 3.60 3.76 10.98
CA ILE A 63 2.52 3.72 9.98
C ILE A 63 3.00 2.96 8.73
N LEU A 64 4.20 3.27 8.24
CA LEU A 64 4.80 2.60 7.09
C LEU A 64 5.02 1.09 7.34
N ASN A 65 5.55 0.72 8.50
CA ASN A 65 5.73 -0.69 8.86
C ASN A 65 4.40 -1.43 8.96
N SER A 66 3.37 -0.79 9.53
CA SER A 66 2.01 -1.32 9.55
C SER A 66 1.42 -1.47 8.14
N LEU A 67 1.72 -0.54 7.23
CA LEU A 67 1.30 -0.64 5.83
C LEU A 67 1.93 -1.86 5.15
N ILE A 68 3.24 -2.03 5.26
CA ILE A 68 3.94 -3.18 4.67
C ILE A 68 3.39 -4.49 5.24
N ALA A 69 3.20 -4.58 6.56
CA ALA A 69 2.60 -5.76 7.19
C ALA A 69 1.18 -6.04 6.69
N LEU A 70 0.33 -5.00 6.58
CA LEU A 70 -1.03 -5.11 6.04
C LEU A 70 -1.03 -5.65 4.60
N LEU A 71 -0.14 -5.14 3.75
CA LEU A 71 -0.03 -5.57 2.35
C LEU A 71 0.46 -7.01 2.22
N ARG A 72 1.41 -7.44 3.05
CA ARG A 72 1.85 -8.84 3.14
C ARG A 72 0.70 -9.76 3.56
N ILE A 73 -0.05 -9.39 4.59
CA ILE A 73 -1.22 -10.16 5.06
C ILE A 73 -2.27 -10.29 3.95
N LYS A 74 -2.55 -9.21 3.21
CA LYS A 74 -3.48 -9.26 2.07
C LYS A 74 -2.99 -10.18 0.95
N ALA A 75 -1.70 -10.15 0.63
CA ALA A 75 -1.14 -11.07 -0.38
C ALA A 75 -1.22 -12.53 0.07
N LEU A 76 -0.87 -12.82 1.33
CA LEU A 76 -1.01 -14.16 1.91
C LEU A 76 -2.47 -14.65 1.90
N ALA A 77 -3.43 -13.79 2.26
CA ALA A 77 -4.85 -14.13 2.21
C ALA A 77 -5.34 -14.46 0.79
N LEU A 78 -4.86 -13.72 -0.22
CA LEU A 78 -5.14 -14.02 -1.63
C LEU A 78 -4.55 -15.37 -2.07
N THR A 79 -3.30 -15.65 -1.70
CA THR A 79 -2.65 -16.95 -1.94
C THR A 79 -3.42 -18.09 -1.29
N ALA A 80 -3.78 -17.95 -0.01
CA ALA A 80 -4.55 -18.94 0.73
C ALA A 80 -5.95 -19.17 0.12
N SER A 81 -6.49 -18.18 -0.59
CA SER A 81 -7.75 -18.27 -1.33
C SER A 81 -7.59 -18.89 -2.72
N GLY A 82 -6.42 -19.44 -3.06
CA GLY A 82 -6.12 -20.05 -4.37
C GLY A 82 -6.00 -19.04 -5.52
N ARG A 83 -5.85 -17.74 -5.23
CA ARG A 83 -5.70 -16.71 -6.27
C ARG A 83 -4.23 -16.55 -6.63
N ALA A 84 -3.88 -16.90 -7.88
CA ALA A 84 -2.53 -16.70 -8.44
C ALA A 84 -2.01 -15.24 -8.37
N LEU A 85 -2.91 -14.26 -8.18
CA LEU A 85 -2.55 -12.88 -7.93
C LEU A 85 -1.83 -12.70 -6.58
N GLY A 86 -2.21 -13.45 -5.55
CA GLY A 86 -1.56 -13.42 -4.23
C GLY A 86 -0.09 -13.82 -4.33
N ASP A 87 0.20 -14.89 -5.06
CA ASP A 87 1.56 -15.41 -5.24
C ASP A 87 2.48 -14.41 -5.94
N LYS A 88 1.90 -13.59 -6.83
CA LYS A 88 2.63 -12.52 -7.55
C LYS A 88 2.80 -11.26 -6.70
N LEU A 89 1.87 -10.96 -5.79
CA LEU A 89 1.94 -9.79 -4.91
C LEU A 89 2.85 -10.01 -3.70
N LEU A 90 2.88 -11.23 -3.15
CA LEU A 90 3.64 -11.55 -1.94
C LEU A 90 5.13 -11.19 -2.03
N PRO A 91 5.88 -11.52 -3.10
CA PRO A 91 7.29 -11.13 -3.21
C PRO A 91 7.48 -9.61 -3.32
N LEU A 92 6.52 -8.87 -3.87
CA LEU A 92 6.60 -7.40 -3.92
C LEU A 92 6.57 -6.77 -2.53
N TRP A 93 5.86 -7.39 -1.58
CA TRP A 93 5.68 -6.89 -0.22
C TRP A 93 6.63 -7.52 0.80
N SER A 94 7.33 -8.58 0.42
CA SER A 94 8.21 -9.34 1.32
C SER A 94 9.70 -8.98 1.17
N GLY A 95 10.05 -8.03 0.30
CA GLY A 95 11.44 -7.61 0.10
C GLY A 95 12.01 -6.82 1.27
N GLU A 96 13.17 -7.27 1.77
CA GLU A 96 14.05 -6.59 2.73
C GLU A 96 14.58 -5.26 2.19
#